data_AF-A0A949JT25-F1
#
_entry.id   AF-A0A949JT25-F1
#
_cell.length_a   1.000
_cell.length_b   1.000
_cell.length_c   1.000
_cell.angle_alpha   90.00
_cell.angle_beta   90.00
_cell.angle_gamma   90.00
#
_symmetry.space_group_name_H-M   'P 1'
#
loop_
_entity.id
_entity.type
_entity.pdbx_description
1 polymer ?
#
loop_
_entity_poly.entity_id
_entity_poly.type
_entity_poly.pdbx_seq_one_letter_code
_entity_poly.pdbx_strand_id
1 'polypeptide(L)'
;MADHYPPWFRWVKPETDSSARVFWCERMDPATAVDLSLYRAYRTDDITSELTIQSISLEPDNLQVIVGFLETIGSGTGYVLEADGVRDEFGNAVYMEKMSFGNGPDLEFTSILRSPTRLEDGTEPVTVTYDVVNRGNESTPAFAVSIFFQAGDGGDQEEVLLETIYHDGLEPDETAHHSTPVMIPPGASRENDIIARADVQGEVAEFDETNNETSIGLTSYVPKILSILDTPSDGGGWVDLIFEKARYDDDAVSYPVNYYEIFRLDEGAPQTAVETYLEITRGLIDSDLDHLSFSLHREQSTIRRPTPAEIHSGTVASVPAAGNIESIPAAYFLDDWTLVETVPAARQEQYATTVPTYGVVPDEAVWSTYFVRAVAGSGNDRYYYSWPDSGFSYDNAVGPAYTLDCFLASLEGEDVRVIWQLRGQEGVDRFEVRRSSGGEDFTSIEVEIKEPVEGSYMFLDKGVAPGKDHVYRVAIVSDGSEYLIFETEAVRTPAVELTLYQNRPNPFNPATEISYVLPAAGSVLLEVYDVAGRRIKTLVDGVQPPGRYSADWTGHNETGGRVASGVYFYRLRTGKKVLTRKMVLLR
;
A
#
# COMPACT_ATOMS: atom_id res chain seq x y z
N MET A 1 8.86 -9.42 39.05
CA MET A 1 9.71 -10.21 38.14
C MET A 1 10.08 -9.25 37.04
N ALA A 2 11.37 -9.00 36.83
CA ALA A 2 11.78 -8.21 35.67
C ALA A 2 11.44 -9.02 34.42
N ASP A 3 10.83 -8.40 33.42
CA ASP A 3 10.63 -9.02 32.12
C ASP A 3 12.02 -9.23 31.51
N HIS A 4 12.56 -10.45 31.60
CA HIS A 4 13.77 -10.81 30.90
C HIS A 4 13.41 -11.05 29.43
N TYR A 5 13.84 -10.12 28.58
CA TYR A 5 13.75 -10.27 27.14
C TYR A 5 14.67 -11.42 26.69
N PRO A 6 14.29 -12.17 25.65
CA PRO A 6 15.20 -13.17 25.07
C PRO A 6 16.50 -12.51 24.60
N PRO A 7 17.65 -13.21 24.70
CA PRO A 7 18.92 -12.71 24.19
C PRO A 7 18.84 -12.48 22.67
N TRP A 8 19.51 -11.41 22.20
CA TRP A 8 19.59 -11.03 20.79
C TRP A 8 21.00 -10.55 20.43
N PHE A 9 21.31 -10.53 19.12
CA PHE A 9 22.61 -10.08 18.62
C PHE A 9 22.75 -8.56 18.78
N ARG A 10 23.73 -8.13 19.56
CA ARG A 10 24.09 -6.70 19.63
C ARG A 10 24.77 -6.23 18.34
N TRP A 11 25.68 -7.05 17.82
CA TRP A 11 26.34 -6.85 16.53
C TRP A 11 27.03 -8.16 16.10
N VAL A 12 27.24 -8.31 14.79
CA VAL A 12 28.07 -9.37 14.19
C VAL A 12 29.03 -8.68 13.23
N LYS A 13 30.35 -8.88 13.38
CA LYS A 13 31.37 -8.26 12.53
C LYS A 13 32.43 -9.28 12.12
N PRO A 14 32.98 -9.23 10.89
CA PRO A 14 34.16 -10.01 10.55
C PRO A 14 35.33 -9.67 11.49
N GLU A 15 36.00 -10.71 11.99
CA GLU A 15 37.23 -10.58 12.78
C GLU A 15 38.46 -10.94 11.95
N THR A 16 38.31 -11.89 11.04
CA THR A 16 39.31 -12.26 10.03
C THR A 16 38.58 -12.60 8.73
N ASP A 17 39.33 -12.86 7.66
CA ASP A 17 38.75 -13.28 6.38
C ASP A 17 37.99 -14.62 6.45
N SER A 18 38.05 -15.37 7.56
CA SER A 18 37.31 -16.62 7.74
C SER A 18 36.70 -16.74 9.13
N SER A 19 36.44 -15.61 9.83
CA SER A 19 35.75 -15.64 11.11
C SER A 19 34.97 -14.36 11.36
N ALA A 20 33.85 -14.47 12.08
CA ALA A 20 33.07 -13.36 12.58
C ALA A 20 32.99 -13.39 14.11
N ARG A 21 33.08 -12.21 14.71
CA ARG A 21 32.83 -11.99 16.12
C ARG A 21 31.37 -11.55 16.30
N VAL A 22 30.70 -12.19 17.23
CA VAL A 22 29.30 -11.93 17.58
C VAL A 22 29.28 -11.43 19.02
N PHE A 23 28.58 -10.32 19.25
CA PHE A 23 28.34 -9.80 20.59
C PHE A 23 26.87 -9.94 20.93
N TRP A 24 26.57 -10.51 22.09
CA TRP A 24 25.22 -10.72 22.60
C TRP A 24 24.84 -9.62 23.59
N CYS A 25 23.56 -9.26 23.64
CA CYS A 25 23.07 -8.31 24.64
C CYS A 25 23.03 -8.87 26.06
N GLU A 26 23.09 -10.20 26.22
CA GLU A 26 23.08 -10.91 27.50
C GLU A 26 24.19 -11.96 27.55
N ARG A 27 24.53 -12.42 28.75
CA ARG A 27 25.51 -13.49 28.94
C ARG A 27 24.93 -14.83 28.52
N MET A 28 25.66 -15.54 27.68
CA MET A 28 25.22 -16.78 27.05
C MET A 28 25.60 -18.02 27.86
N ASP A 29 24.73 -19.03 27.83
CA ASP A 29 25.03 -20.34 28.39
C ASP A 29 26.14 -21.02 27.57
N PRO A 30 27.27 -21.42 28.20
CA PRO A 30 28.40 -21.96 27.47
C PRO A 30 28.14 -23.26 26.70
N ALA A 31 27.13 -24.04 27.06
CA ALA A 31 26.84 -25.29 26.37
C ALA A 31 26.12 -25.04 25.04
N THR A 32 25.14 -24.12 25.03
CA THR A 32 24.37 -23.79 23.82
C THR A 32 25.08 -22.78 22.93
N ALA A 33 25.86 -21.85 23.48
CA ALA A 33 26.55 -20.80 22.73
C ALA A 33 27.64 -21.31 21.77
N VAL A 34 28.10 -22.55 21.95
CA VAL A 34 29.13 -23.18 21.10
C VAL A 34 28.59 -24.35 20.29
N ASP A 35 27.27 -24.59 20.31
CA ASP A 35 26.65 -25.66 19.54
C ASP A 35 26.42 -25.22 18.09
N LEU A 36 27.26 -25.71 17.18
CA LEU A 36 27.21 -25.39 15.75
C LEU A 36 25.83 -25.66 15.13
N SER A 37 25.05 -26.62 15.66
CA SER A 37 23.74 -26.97 15.08
C SER A 37 22.67 -25.90 15.31
N LEU A 38 22.94 -24.93 16.19
CA LEU A 38 22.06 -23.81 16.50
C LEU A 38 22.37 -22.57 15.66
N TYR A 39 23.38 -22.63 14.79
CA TYR A 39 23.80 -21.51 13.95
C TYR A 39 23.78 -21.89 12.47
N ARG A 40 23.45 -20.92 11.63
CA ARG A 40 23.57 -21.01 10.18
C ARG A 40 24.13 -19.69 9.65
N ALA A 41 24.93 -19.76 8.60
CA ALA A 41 25.41 -18.59 7.91
C ALA A 41 25.21 -18.77 6.41
N TYR A 42 24.70 -17.76 5.72
CA TYR A 42 24.39 -17.82 4.29
C TYR A 42 24.49 -16.45 3.64
N ARG A 43 24.64 -16.38 2.32
CA ARG A 43 24.72 -15.10 1.61
C ARG A 43 23.39 -14.33 1.66
N THR A 44 23.44 -13.01 1.78
CA THR A 44 22.26 -12.15 1.85
C THR A 44 21.40 -12.24 0.57
N ASP A 45 22.03 -12.43 -0.58
CA ASP A 45 21.37 -12.53 -1.90
C ASP A 45 20.92 -13.95 -2.31
N ASP A 46 21.41 -14.98 -1.62
CA ASP A 46 21.05 -16.38 -1.87
C ASP A 46 21.13 -17.24 -0.60
N ILE A 47 19.98 -17.46 0.03
CA ILE A 47 19.84 -18.29 1.24
C ILE A 47 20.27 -19.75 1.02
N THR A 48 20.38 -20.22 -0.22
CA THR A 48 20.86 -21.58 -0.52
C THR A 48 22.38 -21.67 -0.57
N SER A 49 23.07 -20.54 -0.64
CA SER A 49 24.52 -20.42 -0.57
C SER A 49 24.99 -20.23 0.89
N GLU A 50 25.09 -21.34 1.62
CA GLU A 50 25.54 -21.36 3.02
C GLU A 50 27.08 -21.29 3.16
N LEU A 51 27.55 -20.59 4.20
CA LEU A 51 28.91 -20.71 4.74
C LEU A 51 28.95 -21.88 5.73
N THR A 52 29.96 -22.73 5.60
CA THR A 52 30.18 -23.86 6.50
C THR A 52 30.83 -23.39 7.79
N ILE A 53 30.09 -23.38 8.89
CA ILE A 53 30.63 -23.08 10.23
C ILE A 53 31.50 -24.26 10.69
N GLN A 54 32.79 -24.01 10.95
CA GLN A 54 33.75 -25.02 11.41
C GLN A 54 33.98 -25.02 12.92
N SER A 55 33.82 -23.87 13.56
CA SER A 55 34.07 -23.72 15.00
C SER A 55 33.28 -22.57 15.58
N ILE A 56 32.86 -22.70 16.83
CA ILE A 56 32.36 -21.58 17.63
C ILE A 56 33.08 -21.62 18.97
N SER A 57 33.66 -20.49 19.39
CA SER A 57 34.30 -20.36 20.70
C SER A 57 33.71 -19.20 21.48
N LEU A 58 33.29 -19.46 22.71
CA LEU A 58 32.80 -18.44 23.65
C LEU A 58 33.97 -17.78 24.39
N GLU A 59 33.96 -16.45 24.42
CA GLU A 59 34.93 -15.64 25.17
C GLU A 59 34.66 -15.72 26.68
N PRO A 60 35.67 -15.47 27.54
CA PRO A 60 35.55 -15.61 29.00
C PRO A 60 34.48 -14.73 29.67
N ASP A 61 33.99 -13.70 28.97
CA ASP A 61 32.93 -12.81 29.46
C ASP A 61 31.51 -13.36 29.25
N ASN A 62 31.39 -14.48 28.51
CA ASN A 62 30.15 -15.09 28.03
C ASN A 62 29.27 -14.14 27.20
N LEU A 63 29.78 -12.99 26.75
CA LEU A 63 29.05 -12.01 25.94
C LEU A 63 29.41 -12.12 24.46
N GLN A 64 30.55 -12.74 24.14
CA GLN A 64 31.06 -12.78 22.78
C GLN A 64 31.34 -14.20 22.31
N VAL A 65 30.96 -14.52 21.07
CA VAL A 65 31.40 -15.75 20.41
C VAL A 65 32.18 -15.42 19.14
N ILE A 66 33.20 -16.22 18.85
CA ILE A 66 33.92 -16.20 17.57
C ILE A 66 33.42 -17.39 16.76
N VAL A 67 32.83 -17.12 15.61
CA VAL A 67 32.36 -18.10 14.64
C VAL A 67 33.40 -18.20 13.52
N GLY A 68 33.97 -19.39 13.33
CA GLY A 68 34.92 -19.67 12.26
C GLY A 68 34.25 -20.38 11.09
N PHE A 69 34.58 -19.96 9.87
CA PHE A 69 34.03 -20.47 8.61
C PHE A 69 35.10 -21.26 7.84
N LEU A 70 34.66 -22.23 7.03
CA LEU A 70 35.55 -22.96 6.11
C LEU A 70 35.93 -22.08 4.92
N GLU A 71 34.97 -21.32 4.42
CA GLU A 71 35.10 -20.42 3.28
C GLU A 71 35.56 -19.02 3.73
N THR A 72 36.09 -18.26 2.78
CA THR A 72 36.50 -16.86 3.00
C THR A 72 35.27 -15.93 2.89
N ILE A 73 35.15 -14.97 3.81
CA ILE A 73 34.19 -13.87 3.76
C ILE A 73 34.63 -12.92 2.63
N GLY A 74 33.89 -12.91 1.53
CA GLY A 74 34.18 -12.07 0.38
C GLY A 74 34.11 -10.57 0.72
N SER A 75 35.03 -9.78 0.18
CA SER A 75 34.95 -8.31 0.21
C SER A 75 33.77 -7.84 -0.64
N GLY A 76 32.98 -6.90 -0.12
CA GLY A 76 31.73 -6.41 -0.69
C GLY A 76 30.63 -7.48 -0.78
N THR A 77 30.74 -8.59 -0.04
CA THR A 77 29.72 -9.65 -0.04
C THR A 77 29.04 -9.72 1.33
N GLY A 78 27.71 -9.58 1.32
CA GLY A 78 26.86 -9.76 2.49
C GLY A 78 26.60 -11.21 2.85
N TYR A 79 26.63 -11.48 4.14
CA TYR A 79 26.20 -12.74 4.74
C TYR A 79 25.25 -12.46 5.89
N VAL A 80 24.33 -13.38 6.17
CA VAL A 80 23.46 -13.36 7.35
C VAL A 80 23.89 -14.48 8.28
N LEU A 81 24.14 -14.15 9.55
CA LEU A 81 24.26 -15.12 10.63
C LEU A 81 22.89 -15.30 11.29
N GLU A 82 22.40 -16.53 11.31
CA GLU A 82 21.16 -16.96 11.95
C GLU A 82 21.49 -17.80 13.19
N ALA A 83 20.84 -17.52 14.33
CA ALA A 83 20.90 -18.35 15.53
C ALA A 83 19.48 -18.69 16.02
N ASP A 84 19.23 -19.97 16.31
CA ASP A 84 17.95 -20.44 16.82
C ASP A 84 18.15 -21.46 17.95
N GLY A 85 17.54 -21.22 19.11
CA GLY A 85 17.62 -22.13 20.26
C GLY A 85 18.85 -21.99 21.17
N VAL A 86 19.77 -21.06 20.86
CA VAL A 86 20.87 -20.65 21.78
C VAL A 86 20.26 -20.06 23.05
N ARG A 87 20.89 -20.22 24.22
CA ARG A 87 20.33 -19.77 25.52
C ARG A 87 21.23 -18.81 26.27
N ASP A 88 20.62 -17.94 27.07
CA ASP A 88 21.33 -17.16 28.09
C ASP A 88 21.64 -18.00 29.35
N GLU A 89 22.44 -17.44 30.27
CA GLU A 89 22.76 -18.06 31.58
C GLU A 89 21.52 -18.33 32.47
N PHE A 90 20.37 -17.73 32.14
CA PHE A 90 19.10 -17.90 32.84
C PHE A 90 18.17 -18.93 32.18
N GLY A 91 18.57 -19.48 31.03
CA GLY A 91 17.84 -20.50 30.28
C GLY A 91 16.82 -19.96 29.27
N ASN A 92 16.73 -18.64 29.06
CA ASN A 92 15.89 -18.05 28.02
C ASN A 92 16.50 -18.36 26.65
N ALA A 93 15.67 -18.82 25.71
CA ALA A 93 16.13 -19.17 24.37
C ALA A 93 16.00 -17.97 23.41
N VAL A 94 16.99 -17.84 22.54
CA VAL A 94 16.94 -17.07 21.29
C VAL A 94 15.87 -17.70 20.39
N TYR A 95 14.93 -16.89 19.90
CA TYR A 95 13.94 -17.30 18.91
C TYR A 95 14.34 -16.73 17.56
N MET A 96 14.99 -17.54 16.72
CA MET A 96 15.39 -17.21 15.35
C MET A 96 15.88 -15.76 15.17
N GLU A 97 17.08 -15.47 15.68
CA GLU A 97 17.73 -14.17 15.50
C GLU A 97 18.60 -14.17 14.25
N LYS A 98 18.63 -13.03 13.54
CA LYS A 98 19.37 -12.87 12.29
C LYS A 98 20.10 -11.53 12.28
N MET A 99 21.31 -11.51 11.76
CA MET A 99 22.05 -10.27 11.56
C MET A 99 23.00 -10.38 10.36
N SER A 100 23.02 -9.34 9.53
CA SER A 100 23.94 -9.23 8.40
C SER A 100 25.37 -8.92 8.88
N PHE A 101 26.35 -9.41 8.13
CA PHE A 101 27.76 -9.10 8.29
C PHE A 101 28.50 -9.33 6.96
N GLY A 102 29.58 -8.60 6.74
CA GLY A 102 30.41 -8.74 5.55
C GLY A 102 31.70 -7.93 5.67
N ASN A 103 32.65 -8.20 4.80
CA ASN A 103 33.85 -7.36 4.67
C ASN A 103 33.53 -6.21 3.71
N GLY A 104 33.75 -4.97 4.15
CA GLY A 104 33.45 -3.78 3.36
C GLY A 104 32.65 -2.73 4.16
N PRO A 105 32.27 -1.62 3.51
CA PRO A 105 31.37 -0.62 4.07
C PRO A 105 29.93 -1.12 4.22
N ASP A 106 29.16 -0.48 5.11
CA ASP A 106 27.72 -0.73 5.35
C ASP A 106 27.08 0.49 6.03
N LEU A 107 26.40 1.32 5.26
CA LEU A 107 25.70 2.54 5.64
C LEU A 107 24.29 2.20 6.15
N GLU A 108 24.13 2.23 7.46
CA GLU A 108 22.86 1.98 8.12
C GLU A 108 22.25 3.29 8.65
N PHE A 109 20.96 3.52 8.40
CA PHE A 109 20.22 4.56 9.13
C PHE A 109 19.90 4.09 10.55
N THR A 110 20.33 4.86 11.55
CA THR A 110 20.01 4.58 12.96
C THR A 110 18.87 5.44 13.49
N SER A 111 18.62 6.58 12.85
CA SER A 111 17.49 7.44 13.20
C SER A 111 17.07 8.31 12.01
N ILE A 112 15.78 8.62 11.97
CA ILE A 112 15.22 9.74 11.23
C ILE A 112 14.16 10.39 12.11
N LEU A 113 14.13 11.73 12.10
CA LEU A 113 13.23 12.56 12.86
C LEU A 113 12.75 13.71 11.97
N ARG A 114 11.61 14.30 12.34
CA ARG A 114 11.05 15.46 11.65
C ARG A 114 10.47 16.46 12.63
N SER A 115 10.59 17.74 12.31
CA SER A 115 9.95 18.84 13.06
C SER A 115 9.48 19.93 12.10
N PRO A 116 8.19 20.34 12.12
CA PRO A 116 7.14 19.81 12.98
C PRO A 116 6.72 18.37 12.58
N THR A 117 6.06 17.66 13.49
CA THR A 117 5.50 16.32 13.20
C THR A 117 4.20 16.39 12.38
N ARG A 118 3.69 17.60 12.15
CA ARG A 118 2.38 17.91 11.55
C ARG A 118 2.51 19.17 10.70
N LEU A 119 2.00 19.15 9.48
CA LEU A 119 1.98 20.32 8.59
C LEU A 119 0.67 21.08 8.76
N GLU A 120 0.69 22.37 9.06
CA GLU A 120 -0.56 23.15 9.15
C GLU A 120 -1.10 23.57 7.78
N ASP A 121 -0.25 24.01 6.85
CA ASP A 121 -0.67 24.50 5.52
C ASP A 121 0.27 24.12 4.35
N GLY A 122 1.27 23.26 4.59
CA GLY A 122 2.27 22.88 3.58
C GLY A 122 3.22 24.00 3.15
N THR A 123 3.17 25.17 3.80
CA THR A 123 4.05 26.31 3.48
C THR A 123 5.22 26.49 4.45
N GLU A 124 5.24 25.75 5.56
CA GLU A 124 6.35 25.75 6.52
C GLU A 124 7.34 24.61 6.21
N PRO A 125 8.66 24.88 6.21
CA PRO A 125 9.67 23.85 6.02
C PRO A 125 9.62 22.83 7.16
N VAL A 126 9.72 21.55 6.82
CA VAL A 126 9.92 20.46 7.77
C VAL A 126 11.41 20.25 7.93
N THR A 127 11.92 20.42 9.14
CA THR A 127 13.30 20.02 9.46
C THR A 127 13.37 18.51 9.54
N VAL A 128 14.15 17.89 8.67
CA VAL A 128 14.47 16.47 8.69
C VAL A 128 15.84 16.30 9.33
N THR A 129 15.92 15.45 10.34
CA THR A 129 17.16 15.11 11.04
C THR A 129 17.38 13.61 10.92
N TYR A 130 18.58 13.17 10.56
CA TYR A 130 18.90 11.75 10.45
C TYR A 130 20.33 11.45 10.93
N ASP A 131 20.55 10.18 11.27
CA ASP A 131 21.85 9.61 11.61
C ASP A 131 22.15 8.41 10.71
N VAL A 132 23.23 8.48 9.94
CA VAL A 132 23.76 7.36 9.13
C VAL A 132 25.10 6.92 9.71
N VAL A 133 25.28 5.63 9.94
CA VAL A 133 26.51 5.05 10.49
C VAL A 133 27.12 4.05 9.51
N ASN A 134 28.45 4.06 9.37
CA ASN A 134 29.13 2.96 8.70
C ASN A 134 29.31 1.78 9.69
N ARG A 135 28.44 0.78 9.66
CA ARG A 135 28.54 -0.46 10.45
C ARG A 135 29.62 -1.41 9.99
N GLY A 136 30.11 -1.20 8.78
CA GLY A 136 31.12 -2.03 8.17
C GLY A 136 32.48 -1.97 8.85
N ASN A 137 33.44 -2.69 8.28
CA ASN A 137 34.82 -2.77 8.78
C ASN A 137 35.84 -2.08 7.87
N GLU A 138 35.37 -1.46 6.79
CA GLU A 138 36.17 -0.63 5.88
C GLU A 138 35.54 0.77 5.76
N SER A 139 36.35 1.80 5.47
CA SER A 139 35.85 3.17 5.30
C SER A 139 35.01 3.30 4.02
N THR A 140 33.95 4.09 4.08
CA THR A 140 33.16 4.44 2.89
C THR A 140 33.89 5.53 2.09
N PRO A 141 33.76 5.59 0.75
CA PRO A 141 34.04 6.81 0.01
C PRO A 141 32.96 7.87 0.32
N ALA A 142 33.14 9.09 -0.21
CA ALA A 142 32.08 10.11 -0.14
C ALA A 142 30.79 9.55 -0.79
N PHE A 143 29.65 9.87 -0.17
CA PHE A 143 28.34 9.36 -0.57
C PHE A 143 27.28 10.44 -0.42
N ALA A 144 26.10 10.21 -0.98
CA ALA A 144 24.97 11.12 -0.88
C ALA A 144 23.79 10.49 -0.14
N VAL A 145 23.07 11.30 0.61
CA VAL A 145 21.76 10.97 1.17
C VAL A 145 20.70 11.79 0.44
N SER A 146 19.78 11.12 -0.23
CA SER A 146 18.63 11.74 -0.89
C SER A 146 17.39 11.63 -0.02
N ILE A 147 16.73 12.75 0.20
CA ILE A 147 15.46 12.84 0.94
C ILE A 147 14.33 12.93 -0.08
N PHE A 148 13.37 12.03 0.04
CA PHE A 148 12.18 11.95 -0.79
C PHE A 148 10.93 12.22 0.05
N PHE A 149 9.91 12.73 -0.63
CA PHE A 149 8.56 12.80 -0.13
C PHE A 149 7.65 11.87 -0.92
N GLN A 150 6.86 11.08 -0.20
CA GLN A 150 5.83 10.23 -0.78
C GLN A 150 4.48 10.58 -0.15
N ALA A 151 3.50 10.93 -0.98
CA ALA A 151 2.12 11.08 -0.52
C ALA A 151 1.46 9.70 -0.40
N GLY A 152 0.79 9.43 0.71
CA GLY A 152 0.06 8.19 0.92
C GLY A 152 -1.29 8.20 0.21
N ASP A 153 -1.48 7.19 -0.63
CA ASP A 153 -2.57 6.21 -0.56
C ASP A 153 -2.53 5.37 -1.85
N GLY A 154 -1.74 4.29 -1.85
CA GLY A 154 -1.90 3.14 -2.76
C GLY A 154 -1.31 3.25 -4.18
N GLY A 155 -0.36 2.34 -4.47
CA GLY A 155 0.00 1.83 -5.81
C GLY A 155 0.75 2.78 -6.74
N ASP A 156 2.03 2.51 -6.99
CA ASP A 156 2.93 3.22 -7.94
C ASP A 156 2.87 4.76 -7.85
N GLN A 157 2.90 5.30 -6.62
CA GLN A 157 3.01 6.75 -6.40
C GLN A 157 4.45 7.20 -6.67
N GLU A 158 4.62 8.23 -7.52
CA GLU A 158 5.93 8.84 -7.77
C GLU A 158 6.47 9.49 -6.49
N GLU A 159 7.68 9.10 -6.09
CA GLU A 159 8.42 9.76 -5.03
C GLU A 159 9.01 11.07 -5.56
N VAL A 160 8.83 12.15 -4.81
CA VAL A 160 9.39 13.46 -5.16
C VAL A 160 10.70 13.64 -4.40
N LEU A 161 11.81 13.77 -5.13
CA LEU A 161 13.09 14.15 -4.53
C LEU A 161 12.98 15.58 -3.96
N LEU A 162 13.23 15.72 -2.66
CA LEU A 162 13.20 17.00 -1.96
C LEU A 162 14.58 17.64 -1.88
N GLU A 163 15.60 16.83 -1.53
CA GLU A 163 16.94 17.32 -1.27
C GLU A 163 17.97 16.19 -1.44
N THR A 164 19.21 16.53 -1.81
CA THR A 164 20.33 15.59 -1.80
C THR A 164 21.53 16.19 -1.05
N ILE A 165 21.93 15.52 0.02
CA ILE A 165 23.00 15.94 0.92
C ILE A 165 24.24 15.08 0.68
N TYR A 166 25.37 15.72 0.41
CA TYR A 166 26.65 15.04 0.22
C TYR A 166 27.42 14.96 1.55
N HIS A 167 27.92 13.77 1.85
CA HIS A 167 28.78 13.47 2.99
C HIS A 167 30.18 13.07 2.54
N ASP A 168 31.17 13.43 3.34
CA ASP A 168 32.49 12.82 3.23
C ASP A 168 32.39 11.33 3.63
N GLY A 169 33.41 10.55 3.26
CA GLY A 169 33.50 9.15 3.67
C GLY A 169 33.52 8.98 5.18
N LEU A 170 32.93 7.89 5.68
CA LEU A 170 32.84 7.52 7.08
C LEU A 170 33.80 6.37 7.40
N GLU A 171 34.59 6.54 8.44
CA GLU A 171 35.36 5.44 9.02
C GLU A 171 34.43 4.41 9.69
N PRO A 172 34.89 3.17 9.93
CA PRO A 172 34.11 2.17 10.65
C PRO A 172 33.56 2.68 11.99
N ASP A 173 32.27 2.45 12.23
CA ASP A 173 31.46 2.92 13.37
C ASP A 173 31.32 4.45 13.49
N GLU A 174 31.79 5.23 12.51
CA GLU A 174 31.57 6.67 12.45
C GLU A 174 30.14 6.98 12.01
N THR A 175 29.51 7.99 12.63
CA THR A 175 28.14 8.41 12.34
C THR A 175 28.12 9.83 11.78
N ALA A 176 27.50 10.00 10.60
CA ALA A 176 27.11 11.28 10.07
C ALA A 176 25.76 11.69 10.68
N HIS A 177 25.75 12.80 11.42
CA HIS A 177 24.53 13.46 11.89
C HIS A 177 24.21 14.65 10.99
N HIS A 178 23.00 14.72 10.45
CA HIS A 178 22.60 15.84 9.61
C HIS A 178 21.20 16.33 9.94
N SER A 179 20.98 17.64 9.77
CA SER A 179 19.67 18.26 9.92
C SER A 179 19.49 19.33 8.86
N THR A 180 18.46 19.20 8.03
CA THR A 180 18.17 20.14 6.95
C THR A 180 16.67 20.47 6.88
N PRO A 181 16.28 21.73 6.64
CA PRO A 181 14.90 22.05 6.30
C PRO A 181 14.59 21.55 4.88
N VAL A 182 13.51 20.78 4.73
CA VAL A 182 12.94 20.44 3.42
C VAL A 182 11.55 21.06 3.31
N MET A 183 11.25 21.59 2.14
CA MET A 183 9.90 22.05 1.84
C MET A 183 9.07 20.83 1.40
N ILE A 184 7.96 20.61 2.08
CA ILE A 184 7.04 19.54 1.67
C ILE A 184 6.19 20.08 0.54
N PRO A 185 6.12 19.39 -0.61
CA PRO A 185 5.25 19.79 -1.70
C PRO A 185 3.81 19.97 -1.18
N PRO A 186 3.11 21.06 -1.54
CA PRO A 186 1.68 21.19 -1.31
C PRO A 186 0.95 20.03 -1.97
N GLY A 187 -0.13 19.56 -1.33
CA GLY A 187 -0.77 18.30 -1.71
C GLY A 187 -0.34 17.10 -0.86
N ALA A 188 0.27 17.34 0.29
CA ALA A 188 0.44 16.29 1.30
C ALA A 188 -0.94 15.70 1.66
N SER A 189 -1.11 14.39 1.46
CA SER A 189 -2.29 13.63 1.84
C SER A 189 -2.38 13.46 3.37
N ARG A 190 -3.38 12.74 3.87
CA ARG A 190 -3.51 12.50 5.31
C ARG A 190 -2.33 11.71 5.89
N GLU A 191 -1.72 10.83 5.11
CA GLU A 191 -0.58 10.01 5.53
C GLU A 191 0.51 10.17 4.49
N ASN A 192 1.63 10.80 4.81
CA ASN A 192 2.75 10.93 3.88
C ASN A 192 3.97 10.32 4.54
N ASP A 193 4.98 9.98 3.76
CA ASP A 193 6.27 9.55 4.28
C ASP A 193 7.38 10.48 3.78
N ILE A 194 8.28 10.82 4.70
CA ILE A 194 9.60 11.35 4.35
C ILE A 194 10.54 10.16 4.37
N ILE A 195 11.16 9.87 3.24
CA ILE A 195 12.07 8.75 3.06
C ILE A 195 13.48 9.31 2.90
N ALA A 196 14.44 8.81 3.66
CA ALA A 196 15.86 9.10 3.45
C ALA A 196 16.54 7.83 2.94
N ARG A 197 17.29 7.96 1.85
CA ARG A 197 18.10 6.88 1.27
C ARG A 197 19.54 7.32 1.12
N ALA A 198 20.47 6.51 1.61
CA ALA A 198 21.88 6.67 1.36
C ALA A 198 22.25 5.95 0.07
N ASP A 199 23.17 6.53 -0.69
CA ASP A 199 23.76 5.94 -1.90
C ASP A 199 22.75 5.38 -2.92
N VAL A 200 21.74 6.18 -3.28
CA VAL A 200 20.72 5.79 -4.26
C VAL A 200 21.30 5.32 -5.61
N GLN A 201 22.53 5.73 -5.95
CA GLN A 201 23.20 5.36 -7.19
C GLN A 201 23.99 4.05 -7.10
N GLY A 202 24.14 3.46 -5.90
CA GLY A 202 24.91 2.26 -5.65
C GLY A 202 26.40 2.43 -5.96
N GLU A 203 26.97 3.60 -5.66
CA GLU A 203 28.39 3.89 -5.89
C GLU A 203 29.29 3.34 -4.77
N VAL A 204 28.74 3.19 -3.57
CA VAL A 204 29.34 2.49 -2.43
C VAL A 204 28.95 1.03 -2.55
N ALA A 205 29.95 0.15 -2.72
CA ALA A 205 29.69 -1.29 -2.68
C ALA A 205 29.50 -1.72 -1.23
N GLU A 206 28.25 -1.79 -0.78
CA GLU A 206 27.88 -2.18 0.56
C GLU A 206 27.67 -3.70 0.66
N PHE A 207 27.85 -4.27 1.85
CA PHE A 207 27.51 -5.67 2.04
C PHE A 207 26.04 -5.91 2.41
N ASP A 208 25.31 -4.89 2.88
CA ASP A 208 23.86 -4.95 3.11
C ASP A 208 23.18 -3.73 2.49
N GLU A 209 22.55 -3.94 1.33
CA GLU A 209 21.83 -2.89 0.60
C GLU A 209 20.41 -2.65 1.12
N THR A 210 20.00 -3.33 2.20
CA THR A 210 18.60 -3.33 2.66
C THR A 210 18.33 -2.41 3.85
N ASN A 211 19.39 -1.82 4.41
CA ASN A 211 19.36 -1.00 5.63
C ASN A 211 19.76 0.48 5.40
N ASN A 212 20.05 0.84 4.14
CA ASN A 212 20.42 2.18 3.70
C ASN A 212 19.20 3.07 3.38
N GLU A 213 18.01 2.67 3.81
CA GLU A 213 16.76 3.42 3.69
C GLU A 213 16.00 3.46 5.02
N THR A 214 15.44 4.62 5.35
CA THR A 214 14.50 4.77 6.46
C THR A 214 13.40 5.75 6.10
N SER A 215 12.22 5.60 6.70
CA SER A 215 11.10 6.51 6.49
C SER A 215 10.49 7.01 7.79
N ILE A 216 9.79 8.15 7.70
CA ILE A 216 9.05 8.71 8.82
C ILE A 216 7.74 9.38 8.36
N GLY A 217 6.63 8.93 8.93
CA GLY A 217 5.31 9.37 8.49
C GLY A 217 4.96 10.81 8.87
N LEU A 218 4.59 11.67 7.93
CA LEU A 218 4.15 13.04 8.12
C LEU A 218 2.66 13.20 7.81
N THR A 219 1.90 13.83 8.69
CA THR A 219 0.46 14.05 8.48
C THR A 219 0.13 15.48 8.02
N SER A 220 -0.72 15.60 7.00
CA SER A 220 -1.34 16.85 6.50
C SER A 220 -2.82 16.99 6.91
N TYR A 221 -3.39 18.20 6.74
CA TYR A 221 -4.80 18.52 7.05
C TYR A 221 -5.64 18.94 5.82
N VAL A 222 -5.20 18.69 4.59
CA VAL A 222 -5.94 19.09 3.37
C VAL A 222 -7.17 18.21 3.10
N PRO A 223 -8.21 18.70 2.38
CA PRO A 223 -9.30 17.87 1.88
C PRO A 223 -8.82 16.91 0.78
N LYS A 224 -9.50 15.78 0.60
CA LYS A 224 -9.16 14.76 -0.42
C LYS A 224 -10.39 14.41 -1.25
N ILE A 225 -10.31 14.54 -2.58
CA ILE A 225 -11.35 14.00 -3.47
C ILE A 225 -11.27 12.47 -3.41
N LEU A 226 -12.41 11.84 -3.12
CA LEU A 226 -12.53 10.38 -3.04
C LEU A 226 -13.13 9.79 -4.32
N SER A 227 -14.09 10.48 -4.92
CA SER A 227 -14.73 10.01 -6.15
C SER A 227 -15.42 11.14 -6.89
N ILE A 228 -15.45 11.03 -8.22
CA ILE A 228 -16.25 11.87 -9.12
C ILE A 228 -17.09 10.94 -9.99
N LEU A 229 -18.40 10.95 -9.79
CA LEU A 229 -19.33 9.99 -10.40
C LEU A 229 -20.42 10.72 -11.19
N ASP A 230 -20.90 10.14 -12.28
CA ASP A 230 -22.00 10.72 -13.07
C ASP A 230 -23.28 10.90 -12.25
N THR A 231 -23.94 12.07 -12.36
CA THR A 231 -25.22 12.33 -11.67
C THR A 231 -26.38 11.75 -12.47
N PRO A 232 -27.19 10.82 -11.92
CA PRO A 232 -28.24 10.18 -12.69
C PRO A 232 -29.36 11.15 -13.14
N SER A 233 -29.83 10.99 -14.38
CA SER A 233 -31.03 11.67 -14.92
C SER A 233 -30.96 13.20 -14.99
N ASP A 234 -29.76 13.75 -15.13
CA ASP A 234 -29.48 15.19 -15.26
C ASP A 234 -29.51 15.69 -16.73
N GLY A 235 -29.58 14.77 -17.70
CA GLY A 235 -29.46 15.08 -19.14
C GLY A 235 -28.01 15.18 -19.62
N GLY A 236 -27.07 14.62 -18.85
CA GLY A 236 -25.64 14.86 -18.94
C GLY A 236 -25.27 16.23 -18.37
N GLY A 237 -24.02 16.36 -17.93
CA GLY A 237 -23.46 17.66 -17.56
C GLY A 237 -23.21 17.86 -16.07
N TRP A 238 -23.46 16.87 -15.22
CA TRP A 238 -23.23 16.94 -13.78
C TRP A 238 -22.59 15.67 -13.24
N VAL A 239 -21.78 15.84 -12.21
CA VAL A 239 -21.15 14.74 -11.47
C VAL A 239 -21.34 14.96 -9.97
N ASP A 240 -21.57 13.88 -9.25
CA ASP A 240 -21.50 13.83 -7.81
C ASP A 240 -20.03 13.68 -7.38
N LEU A 241 -19.51 14.72 -6.73
CA LEU A 241 -18.16 14.79 -6.19
C LEU A 241 -18.20 14.51 -4.69
N ILE A 242 -17.51 13.45 -4.27
CA ILE A 242 -17.34 13.05 -2.88
C ILE A 242 -15.91 13.39 -2.45
N PHE A 243 -15.78 14.02 -1.30
CA PHE A 243 -14.48 14.37 -0.74
C PHE A 243 -14.46 14.21 0.79
N GLU A 244 -13.32 13.83 1.33
CA GLU A 244 -13.10 13.85 2.78
C GLU A 244 -12.86 15.27 3.27
N LYS A 245 -13.32 15.52 4.49
CA LYS A 245 -13.04 16.77 5.19
C LYS A 245 -11.54 17.04 5.27
N ALA A 246 -11.20 18.32 5.34
CA ALA A 246 -9.94 18.70 5.96
C ALA A 246 -10.00 18.24 7.43
N ARG A 247 -8.92 17.64 7.97
CA ARG A 247 -8.91 16.95 9.28
C ARG A 247 -9.36 17.82 10.48
N TYR A 248 -9.49 19.13 10.31
CA TYR A 248 -9.90 20.11 11.32
C TYR A 248 -11.29 20.72 11.15
N ASP A 249 -12.18 20.07 10.42
CA ASP A 249 -13.61 20.31 10.59
C ASP A 249 -14.12 19.60 11.87
N ASP A 250 -13.65 20.09 13.03
CA ASP A 250 -13.91 19.58 14.38
C ASP A 250 -13.99 20.75 15.39
N ASP A 251 -14.62 20.54 16.54
CA ASP A 251 -14.95 21.56 17.55
C ASP A 251 -13.76 22.15 18.33
N ALA A 252 -12.56 21.56 18.20
CA ALA A 252 -11.43 21.80 19.10
C ALA A 252 -10.18 22.41 18.45
N VAL A 253 -10.33 23.11 17.32
CA VAL A 253 -9.21 23.74 16.61
C VAL A 253 -9.22 25.27 16.66
N SER A 254 -8.01 25.84 16.63
CA SER A 254 -7.78 27.28 16.60
C SER A 254 -8.39 27.98 15.37
N TYR A 255 -8.60 27.24 14.27
CA TYR A 255 -9.09 27.77 12.99
C TYR A 255 -10.06 26.76 12.34
N PRO A 256 -11.35 26.77 12.71
CA PRO A 256 -12.32 25.88 12.10
C PRO A 256 -12.49 26.19 10.60
N VAL A 257 -12.75 25.15 9.82
CA VAL A 257 -13.19 25.29 8.43
C VAL A 257 -14.61 25.86 8.46
N ASN A 258 -14.86 26.89 7.66
CA ASN A 258 -16.17 27.53 7.56
C ASN A 258 -16.99 26.94 6.42
N TYR A 259 -16.34 26.67 5.28
CA TYR A 259 -16.93 26.05 4.10
C TYR A 259 -15.84 25.52 3.17
N TYR A 260 -16.25 24.69 2.21
CA TYR A 260 -15.44 24.19 1.12
C TYR A 260 -15.91 24.82 -0.19
N GLU A 261 -14.99 25.13 -1.07
CA GLU A 261 -15.24 25.62 -2.43
C GLU A 261 -14.72 24.59 -3.42
N ILE A 262 -15.53 24.26 -4.42
CA ILE A 262 -15.18 23.30 -5.46
C ILE A 262 -14.94 24.08 -6.74
N PHE A 263 -13.75 23.90 -7.31
CA PHE A 263 -13.33 24.54 -8.55
C PHE A 263 -13.26 23.51 -9.67
N ARG A 264 -13.61 23.93 -10.88
CA ARG A 264 -13.49 23.15 -12.11
C ARG A 264 -12.61 23.91 -13.11
N LEU A 265 -11.71 23.20 -13.79
CA LEU A 265 -10.88 23.77 -14.85
C LEU A 265 -11.74 24.20 -16.06
N ASP A 266 -11.43 25.36 -16.65
CA ASP A 266 -12.13 25.90 -17.81
C ASP A 266 -11.73 25.19 -19.13
N GLU A 267 -12.62 25.14 -20.13
CA GLU A 267 -12.25 24.58 -21.43
C GLU A 267 -11.23 25.43 -22.16
N GLY A 268 -10.28 24.73 -22.78
CA GLY A 268 -9.19 25.36 -23.49
C GLY A 268 -8.17 25.98 -22.55
N ALA A 269 -8.34 25.84 -21.22
CA ALA A 269 -7.26 26.05 -20.29
C ALA A 269 -6.08 25.18 -20.75
N PRO A 270 -4.89 25.77 -20.97
CA PRO A 270 -3.75 25.01 -21.43
C PRO A 270 -3.39 23.93 -20.39
N GLN A 271 -2.82 22.81 -20.81
CA GLN A 271 -2.27 21.82 -19.86
C GLN A 271 -1.28 22.47 -18.88
N THR A 272 -0.63 23.54 -19.33
CA THR A 272 0.22 24.39 -18.49
C THR A 272 -0.52 24.98 -17.30
N ALA A 273 -1.86 25.07 -17.25
CA ALA A 273 -2.60 25.56 -16.08
C ALA A 273 -2.63 24.51 -14.95
N VAL A 274 -2.80 23.24 -15.30
CA VAL A 274 -2.62 22.11 -14.36
C VAL A 274 -1.15 22.01 -14.01
N GLU A 275 -0.23 22.04 -14.98
CA GLU A 275 1.21 22.02 -14.70
C GLU A 275 1.68 23.23 -13.92
N THR A 276 1.09 24.43 -14.08
CA THR A 276 1.38 25.66 -13.32
C THR A 276 0.78 25.57 -11.92
N TYR A 277 -0.41 24.99 -11.76
CA TYR A 277 -0.94 24.64 -10.44
C TYR A 277 0.04 23.68 -9.76
N LEU A 278 0.47 22.64 -10.46
CA LEU A 278 1.46 21.67 -10.00
C LEU A 278 2.84 22.31 -9.78
N GLU A 279 3.28 23.26 -10.59
CA GLU A 279 4.58 23.94 -10.53
C GLU A 279 4.61 25.07 -9.51
N ILE A 280 3.50 25.74 -9.20
CA ILE A 280 3.43 26.75 -8.12
C ILE A 280 3.21 26.06 -6.78
N THR A 281 2.46 24.96 -6.76
CA THR A 281 2.49 24.07 -5.60
C THR A 281 3.92 23.52 -5.43
N ARG A 282 4.54 22.93 -6.45
CA ARG A 282 5.94 22.47 -6.39
C ARG A 282 6.99 23.59 -6.23
N GLY A 283 6.72 24.82 -6.67
CA GLY A 283 7.68 25.92 -6.89
C GLY A 283 7.71 26.99 -5.81
N LEU A 284 7.05 26.75 -4.68
CA LEU A 284 7.40 27.38 -3.39
C LEU A 284 8.78 26.93 -2.87
N ILE A 285 9.55 26.18 -3.67
CA ILE A 285 10.75 25.44 -3.26
C ILE A 285 12.02 25.93 -3.96
N ASP A 286 11.96 26.72 -5.05
CA ASP A 286 13.19 27.03 -5.80
C ASP A 286 13.28 28.50 -6.25
N SER A 287 13.95 29.32 -5.43
CA SER A 287 15.08 30.11 -5.92
C SER A 287 15.81 30.81 -4.77
N ASP A 288 17.11 30.61 -4.70
CA ASP A 288 18.11 31.43 -4.00
C ASP A 288 17.86 32.93 -4.19
N LEU A 289 17.19 33.59 -3.23
CA LEU A 289 17.25 35.03 -3.05
C LEU A 289 17.15 35.35 -1.56
N ASP A 290 18.29 35.72 -0.98
CA ASP A 290 18.41 36.34 0.34
C ASP A 290 17.33 37.42 0.55
N HIS A 291 16.54 37.24 1.60
CA HIS A 291 15.55 38.15 2.18
C HIS A 291 14.25 38.35 1.39
N LEU A 292 13.19 37.61 1.77
CA LEU A 292 11.82 38.13 1.93
C LEU A 292 10.94 37.11 2.67
N SER A 293 10.48 37.48 3.86
CA SER A 293 9.39 36.78 4.58
C SER A 293 8.04 37.11 3.91
N PHE A 294 7.03 36.22 3.99
CA PHE A 294 5.67 36.48 3.48
C PHE A 294 4.60 36.40 4.59
N SER A 295 3.60 37.28 4.54
CA SER A 295 2.36 37.26 5.34
C SER A 295 1.23 37.94 4.55
N LEU A 296 0.03 37.35 4.53
CA LEU A 296 -1.10 37.64 3.61
C LEU A 296 -2.15 38.59 4.18
N HIS A 297 -2.64 39.61 3.44
CA HIS A 297 -3.91 40.36 3.67
C HIS A 297 -4.51 40.93 2.35
N ARG A 298 -5.83 41.22 2.31
CA ARG A 298 -6.70 41.43 1.12
C ARG A 298 -7.10 42.90 0.87
N GLU A 299 -6.89 43.48 -0.32
CA GLU A 299 -7.68 44.63 -0.85
C GLU A 299 -7.77 44.70 -2.40
N GLN A 300 -8.90 45.21 -2.91
CA GLN A 300 -9.29 45.34 -4.33
C GLN A 300 -8.78 46.65 -4.98
N SER A 301 -8.24 46.60 -6.20
CA SER A 301 -8.41 47.68 -7.18
C SER A 301 -8.07 47.25 -8.63
N THR A 302 -8.86 47.74 -9.59
CA THR A 302 -8.80 47.44 -11.02
C THR A 302 -7.56 48.01 -11.71
N ILE A 303 -6.77 47.17 -12.39
CA ILE A 303 -5.66 47.60 -13.26
C ILE A 303 -5.77 46.88 -14.61
N ARG A 304 -5.53 47.63 -15.70
CA ARG A 304 -5.70 47.21 -17.09
C ARG A 304 -4.53 46.31 -17.53
N ARG A 305 -4.83 45.25 -18.30
CA ARG A 305 -3.85 44.30 -18.86
C ARG A 305 -2.67 45.00 -19.56
N PRO A 306 -1.40 44.65 -19.28
CA PRO A 306 -0.26 45.04 -20.11
C PRO A 306 -0.25 44.23 -21.42
N THR A 307 0.41 44.75 -22.44
CA THR A 307 0.43 44.09 -23.77
C THR A 307 1.67 43.22 -23.96
N PRO A 308 1.61 42.15 -24.78
CA PRO A 308 2.68 41.14 -24.90
C PRO A 308 4.08 41.65 -25.26
N ALA A 309 4.19 42.87 -25.79
CA ALA A 309 5.47 43.48 -26.14
C ALA A 309 6.29 43.94 -24.91
N GLU A 310 5.65 44.18 -23.76
CA GLU A 310 6.32 44.65 -22.54
C GLU A 310 7.00 43.51 -21.76
N ILE A 311 6.67 42.26 -22.09
CA ILE A 311 7.24 41.05 -21.46
C ILE A 311 8.63 40.73 -22.04
N HIS A 312 8.95 41.22 -23.24
CA HIS A 312 10.14 40.78 -23.99
C HIS A 312 11.39 41.68 -23.89
N SER A 313 11.34 42.81 -23.17
CA SER A 313 12.55 43.61 -22.92
C SER A 313 12.93 43.57 -21.45
N GLY A 314 14.00 42.86 -21.14
CA GLY A 314 14.62 42.82 -19.83
C GLY A 314 14.95 44.23 -19.34
N THR A 315 14.15 44.73 -18.40
CA THR A 315 14.56 45.69 -17.37
C THR A 315 13.48 45.65 -16.29
N VAL A 316 13.68 44.83 -15.27
CA VAL A 316 12.93 44.95 -14.02
C VAL A 316 13.20 46.36 -13.51
N ALA A 317 12.19 47.22 -13.57
CA ALA A 317 12.28 48.54 -12.95
C ALA A 317 12.54 48.32 -11.46
N SER A 318 13.67 48.86 -10.99
CA SER A 318 14.16 48.76 -9.61
C SER A 318 13.05 49.05 -8.61
N VAL A 319 12.63 48.03 -7.86
CA VAL A 319 11.70 48.16 -6.74
C VAL A 319 12.48 48.65 -5.51
N PRO A 320 11.97 49.61 -4.72
CA PRO A 320 12.71 50.24 -3.64
C PRO A 320 12.95 49.28 -2.47
N ALA A 321 14.10 49.42 -1.83
CA ALA A 321 14.52 48.60 -0.71
C ALA A 321 13.59 48.70 0.51
N ALA A 322 13.44 47.54 1.15
CA ALA A 322 13.11 47.30 2.55
C ALA A 322 11.71 47.75 3.04
N GLY A 323 10.92 46.75 3.40
CA GLY A 323 9.82 46.90 4.35
C GLY A 323 8.49 47.22 3.71
N ASN A 324 7.93 46.25 2.99
CA ASN A 324 6.52 45.86 3.00
C ASN A 324 6.37 44.70 2.01
N ILE A 325 5.88 43.57 2.50
CA ILE A 325 5.55 42.39 1.70
C ILE A 325 4.32 42.77 0.88
N GLU A 326 4.47 43.04 -0.41
CA GLU A 326 3.34 43.17 -1.32
C GLU A 326 2.87 41.76 -1.72
N SER A 327 1.67 41.44 -1.25
CA SER A 327 0.91 40.19 -1.37
C SER A 327 0.62 39.76 -2.81
N ILE A 328 0.70 38.46 -3.12
CA ILE A 328 0.07 37.90 -4.34
C ILE A 328 -1.36 37.44 -3.98
N PRO A 329 -2.41 38.02 -4.57
CA PRO A 329 -3.79 37.59 -4.34
C PRO A 329 -4.06 36.20 -4.93
N ALA A 330 -4.94 35.42 -4.28
CA ALA A 330 -5.53 34.17 -4.80
C ALA A 330 -6.22 34.29 -6.18
N ALA A 331 -6.36 35.52 -6.69
CA ALA A 331 -6.90 35.84 -8.00
C ALA A 331 -5.94 35.53 -9.16
N TYR A 332 -4.67 35.15 -8.92
CA TYR A 332 -3.72 34.91 -10.01
C TYR A 332 -3.78 33.51 -10.64
N PHE A 333 -4.42 32.52 -10.00
CA PHE A 333 -4.50 31.14 -10.51
C PHE A 333 -5.93 30.66 -10.77
N LEU A 334 -6.94 31.37 -10.29
CA LEU A 334 -8.35 31.04 -10.56
C LEU A 334 -8.84 31.55 -11.91
N ASP A 335 -8.01 32.25 -12.68
CA ASP A 335 -8.42 32.80 -13.97
C ASP A 335 -8.78 31.70 -14.99
N ASP A 336 -8.19 30.51 -14.83
CA ASP A 336 -8.49 29.30 -15.64
C ASP A 336 -9.36 28.28 -14.87
N TRP A 337 -9.81 28.61 -13.66
CA TRP A 337 -10.63 27.74 -12.80
C TRP A 337 -11.92 28.42 -12.37
N THR A 338 -13.05 27.87 -12.77
CA THR A 338 -14.36 28.35 -12.34
C THR A 338 -14.74 27.76 -10.99
N LEU A 339 -15.12 28.61 -10.02
CA LEU A 339 -15.83 28.17 -8.81
C LEU A 339 -17.20 27.64 -9.23
N VAL A 340 -17.46 26.36 -8.98
CA VAL A 340 -18.70 25.71 -9.39
C VAL A 340 -19.66 25.43 -8.24
N GLU A 341 -19.15 25.27 -7.01
CA GLU A 341 -20.00 25.00 -5.85
C GLU A 341 -19.33 25.42 -4.52
N THR A 342 -20.14 25.70 -3.50
CA THR A 342 -19.69 25.98 -2.13
C THR A 342 -20.49 25.15 -1.12
N VAL A 343 -19.79 24.29 -0.39
CA VAL A 343 -20.39 23.38 0.60
C VAL A 343 -20.10 23.90 2.01
N PRO A 344 -21.12 24.23 2.83
CA PRO A 344 -20.91 24.64 4.22
C PRO A 344 -20.20 23.55 5.01
N ALA A 345 -19.22 23.92 5.84
CA ALA A 345 -18.60 22.99 6.76
C ALA A 345 -19.63 22.56 7.82
N ALA A 346 -19.86 21.26 7.93
CA ALA A 346 -20.83 20.63 8.81
C ALA A 346 -20.19 19.57 9.72
N ARG A 347 -18.85 19.51 9.79
CA ARG A 347 -18.08 18.55 10.60
C ARG A 347 -18.35 17.10 10.24
N GLN A 348 -18.68 16.84 8.97
CA GLN A 348 -18.86 15.50 8.45
C GLN A 348 -17.49 14.94 8.04
N GLU A 349 -17.25 13.65 8.26
CA GLU A 349 -16.01 13.00 7.78
C GLU A 349 -15.90 13.07 6.25
N GLN A 350 -17.04 13.01 5.57
CA GLN A 350 -17.16 13.08 4.12
C GLN A 350 -18.26 14.05 3.72
N TYR A 351 -18.03 14.72 2.61
CA TYR A 351 -18.95 15.61 1.94
C TYR A 351 -19.27 15.06 0.56
N ALA A 352 -20.51 15.26 0.14
CA ALA A 352 -20.96 14.95 -1.21
C ALA A 352 -21.67 16.18 -1.77
N THR A 353 -21.39 16.51 -3.02
CA THR A 353 -22.03 17.62 -3.71
C THR A 353 -22.08 17.38 -5.20
N THR A 354 -23.09 17.91 -5.87
CA THR A 354 -23.27 17.75 -7.32
C THR A 354 -22.71 18.98 -8.02
N VAL A 355 -21.76 18.78 -8.93
CA VAL A 355 -21.06 19.85 -9.64
C VAL A 355 -21.16 19.68 -11.15
N PRO A 356 -21.22 20.79 -11.92
CA PRO A 356 -21.35 20.72 -13.37
C PRO A 356 -20.05 20.26 -14.04
N THR A 357 -20.14 19.44 -15.08
CA THR A 357 -19.04 19.13 -16.01
C THR A 357 -18.91 20.19 -17.08
N TYR A 358 -17.82 20.09 -17.84
CA TYR A 358 -17.47 21.00 -18.90
C TYR A 358 -18.48 20.99 -20.06
N GLY A 359 -19.09 19.83 -20.37
CA GLY A 359 -19.96 19.66 -21.53
C GLY A 359 -21.20 18.81 -21.24
N VAL A 360 -22.31 19.21 -21.87
CA VAL A 360 -23.57 18.45 -21.94
C VAL A 360 -23.60 17.75 -23.30
N VAL A 361 -22.67 16.82 -23.54
CA VAL A 361 -22.69 16.04 -24.79
C VAL A 361 -23.36 14.69 -24.48
N PRO A 362 -24.61 14.48 -24.92
CA PRO A 362 -25.37 13.29 -24.52
C PRO A 362 -24.74 11.96 -24.95
N ASP A 363 -23.90 12.00 -26.00
CA ASP A 363 -23.36 10.81 -26.65
C ASP A 363 -21.83 10.64 -26.44
N GLU A 364 -21.16 11.55 -25.72
CA GLU A 364 -19.70 11.48 -25.49
C GLU A 364 -19.32 11.87 -24.06
N ALA A 365 -18.47 11.05 -23.44
CA ALA A 365 -17.90 11.33 -22.12
C ALA A 365 -16.96 12.54 -22.18
N VAL A 366 -17.35 13.65 -21.55
CA VAL A 366 -16.51 14.85 -21.43
C VAL A 366 -15.83 14.88 -20.06
N TRP A 367 -14.52 14.68 -20.06
CA TRP A 367 -13.71 14.78 -18.85
C TRP A 367 -13.66 16.21 -18.33
N SER A 368 -13.83 16.35 -17.02
CA SER A 368 -13.75 17.60 -16.28
C SER A 368 -12.85 17.39 -15.07
N THR A 369 -11.98 18.35 -14.81
CA THR A 369 -11.03 18.31 -13.69
C THR A 369 -11.46 19.26 -12.60
N TYR A 370 -11.39 18.81 -11.34
CA TYR A 370 -11.85 19.53 -10.16
C TYR A 370 -10.79 19.55 -9.08
N PHE A 371 -10.77 20.58 -8.24
CA PHE A 371 -10.13 20.53 -6.92
C PHE A 371 -11.05 21.11 -5.85
N VAL A 372 -10.82 20.73 -4.60
CA VAL A 372 -11.54 21.23 -3.42
C VAL A 372 -10.65 22.15 -2.61
N ARG A 373 -11.18 23.31 -2.22
CA ARG A 373 -10.53 24.28 -1.33
C ARG A 373 -11.33 24.42 -0.04
N ALA A 374 -10.76 24.02 1.09
CA ALA A 374 -11.28 24.35 2.40
C ALA A 374 -10.93 25.79 2.76
N VAL A 375 -11.92 26.57 3.21
CA VAL A 375 -11.73 27.96 3.68
C VAL A 375 -11.91 27.99 5.19
N ALA A 376 -10.90 28.46 5.90
CA ALA A 376 -10.83 28.43 7.35
C ALA A 376 -10.40 29.79 7.95
N GLY A 377 -10.51 29.87 9.28
CA GLY A 377 -10.13 31.05 10.06
C GLY A 377 -11.28 32.05 10.23
N SER A 378 -11.21 32.88 11.26
CA SER A 378 -12.28 33.83 11.60
C SER A 378 -12.52 34.91 10.54
N GLY A 379 -11.56 35.11 9.63
CA GLY A 379 -11.63 36.05 8.51
C GLY A 379 -11.73 35.41 7.13
N ASN A 380 -11.87 34.08 7.01
CA ASN A 380 -11.73 33.35 5.74
C ASN A 380 -10.38 33.64 5.05
N ASP A 381 -9.32 33.65 5.84
CA ASP A 381 -7.97 34.04 5.45
C ASP A 381 -7.01 32.85 5.31
N ARG A 382 -7.48 31.64 5.62
CA ARG A 382 -6.72 30.39 5.48
C ARG A 382 -7.37 29.46 4.46
N TYR A 383 -6.55 28.83 3.63
CA TYR A 383 -7.01 28.00 2.52
C TYR A 383 -6.23 26.69 2.47
N TYR A 384 -6.91 25.57 2.29
CA TYR A 384 -6.30 24.25 2.12
C TYR A 384 -6.85 23.59 0.85
N TYR A 385 -5.99 23.05 -0.01
CA TYR A 385 -6.36 22.60 -1.35
C TYR A 385 -6.16 21.09 -1.49
N SER A 386 -7.10 20.39 -2.14
CA SER A 386 -6.92 19.01 -2.57
C SER A 386 -6.09 18.93 -3.84
N TRP A 387 -5.57 17.75 -4.16
CA TRP A 387 -5.15 17.46 -5.53
C TRP A 387 -6.31 17.62 -6.51
N PRO A 388 -6.03 18.09 -7.74
CA PRO A 388 -6.99 18.00 -8.82
C PRO A 388 -7.26 16.54 -9.17
N ASP A 389 -8.53 16.21 -9.36
CA ASP A 389 -8.97 14.90 -9.86
C ASP A 389 -9.98 15.09 -10.99
N SER A 390 -10.15 14.08 -11.84
CA SER A 390 -10.94 14.18 -13.05
C SER A 390 -12.05 13.13 -13.09
N GLY A 391 -13.22 13.54 -13.56
CA GLY A 391 -14.34 12.64 -13.84
C GLY A 391 -15.11 13.10 -15.07
N PHE A 392 -16.08 12.30 -15.51
CA PHE A 392 -16.91 12.61 -16.66
C PHE A 392 -18.37 12.26 -16.38
N SER A 393 -19.27 12.96 -17.06
CA SER A 393 -20.71 12.67 -17.06
C SER A 393 -21.11 12.05 -18.40
N TYR A 394 -22.10 11.17 -18.38
CA TYR A 394 -22.67 10.52 -19.56
C TYR A 394 -24.20 10.52 -19.46
N ASP A 395 -24.89 11.06 -20.46
CA ASP A 395 -26.37 11.17 -20.44
C ASP A 395 -27.03 9.79 -20.62
N ASN A 396 -27.10 9.03 -19.54
CA ASN A 396 -27.93 7.83 -19.49
C ASN A 396 -29.38 8.24 -19.20
N ALA A 397 -30.16 8.35 -20.27
CA ALA A 397 -31.60 8.62 -20.21
C ALA A 397 -32.34 7.70 -19.20
N VAL A 398 -32.99 8.34 -18.21
CA VAL A 398 -34.09 7.84 -17.34
C VAL A 398 -33.81 6.55 -16.56
N GLY A 399 -32.92 6.62 -15.58
CA GLY A 399 -32.83 5.61 -14.50
C GLY A 399 -33.71 5.98 -13.29
N PRO A 400 -34.10 5.00 -12.45
CA PRO A 400 -34.84 5.29 -11.24
C PRO A 400 -33.99 6.11 -10.25
N ALA A 401 -34.61 7.07 -9.55
CA ALA A 401 -33.95 7.97 -8.60
C ALA A 401 -33.58 7.26 -7.29
N TYR A 402 -32.52 6.44 -7.33
CA TYR A 402 -31.89 5.85 -6.15
C TYR A 402 -30.53 6.49 -5.89
N THR A 403 -30.31 6.91 -4.65
CA THR A 403 -28.99 7.28 -4.11
C THR A 403 -28.42 6.11 -3.33
N LEU A 404 -27.12 5.84 -3.48
CA LEU A 404 -26.43 4.85 -2.68
C LEU A 404 -25.81 5.51 -1.45
N ASP A 405 -26.19 5.01 -0.28
CA ASP A 405 -25.64 5.45 0.99
C ASP A 405 -24.33 4.74 1.35
N CYS A 406 -24.15 3.53 0.84
CA CYS A 406 -23.05 2.66 1.18
C CYS A 406 -22.87 1.60 0.09
N PHE A 407 -21.63 1.35 -0.31
CA PHE A 407 -21.25 0.15 -1.04
C PHE A 407 -19.85 -0.28 -0.59
N LEU A 408 -19.77 -1.47 0.00
CA LEU A 408 -18.55 -1.98 0.59
C LEU A 408 -18.44 -3.47 0.31
N ALA A 409 -17.25 -3.91 -0.08
CA ALA A 409 -16.85 -5.30 0.01
C ALA A 409 -15.89 -5.45 1.20
N SER A 410 -16.04 -6.51 1.99
CA SER A 410 -15.14 -6.83 3.09
C SER A 410 -14.97 -8.34 3.22
N LEU A 411 -13.82 -8.75 3.74
CA LEU A 411 -13.51 -10.17 3.92
C LEU A 411 -14.32 -10.73 5.11
N GLU A 412 -14.99 -11.86 4.89
CA GLU A 412 -15.62 -12.64 5.95
C GLU A 412 -15.10 -14.09 5.91
N GLY A 413 -13.97 -14.30 6.60
CA GLY A 413 -13.26 -15.58 6.54
C GLY A 413 -12.56 -15.76 5.18
N GLU A 414 -13.04 -16.70 4.38
CA GLU A 414 -12.56 -16.97 3.01
C GLU A 414 -13.53 -16.45 1.93
N ASP A 415 -14.70 -15.95 2.35
CA ASP A 415 -15.73 -15.39 1.47
C ASP A 415 -15.62 -13.85 1.46
N VAL A 416 -16.22 -13.20 0.46
CA VAL A 416 -16.32 -11.74 0.41
C VAL A 416 -17.76 -11.32 0.67
N ARG A 417 -17.97 -10.56 1.75
CA ARG A 417 -19.25 -9.93 2.06
C ARG A 417 -19.33 -8.59 1.33
N VAL A 418 -20.33 -8.48 0.47
CA VAL A 418 -20.68 -7.26 -0.26
C VAL A 418 -21.96 -6.69 0.34
N ILE A 419 -21.92 -5.44 0.79
CA ILE A 419 -23.06 -4.72 1.36
C ILE A 419 -23.31 -3.48 0.51
N TRP A 420 -24.56 -3.21 0.20
CA TRP A 420 -24.96 -1.90 -0.33
C TRP A 420 -26.24 -1.40 0.33
N GLN A 421 -26.41 -0.08 0.39
CA GLN A 421 -27.61 0.56 0.91
C GLN A 421 -28.09 1.62 -0.06
N LEU A 422 -29.41 1.64 -0.30
CA LEU A 422 -30.06 2.56 -1.21
C LEU A 422 -31.12 3.38 -0.48
N ARG A 423 -31.35 4.61 -0.94
CA ARG A 423 -32.49 5.50 -0.65
C ARG A 423 -33.12 5.96 -1.97
N GLY A 424 -34.44 5.93 -2.14
CA GLY A 424 -35.05 6.32 -3.42
C GLY A 424 -36.42 5.72 -3.74
N GLN A 425 -37.01 6.11 -4.88
CA GLN A 425 -38.37 5.70 -5.28
C GLN A 425 -38.43 4.33 -5.98
N GLU A 426 -39.51 3.57 -5.73
CA GLU A 426 -39.80 2.23 -6.25
C GLU A 426 -39.74 2.11 -7.79
N GLY A 427 -39.24 0.97 -8.31
CA GLY A 427 -39.28 0.65 -9.74
C GLY A 427 -38.14 -0.23 -10.29
N VAL A 428 -37.38 -0.93 -9.44
CA VAL A 428 -36.27 -1.79 -9.89
C VAL A 428 -36.74 -3.22 -10.17
N ASP A 429 -36.34 -3.76 -11.32
CA ASP A 429 -36.65 -5.13 -11.75
C ASP A 429 -35.65 -6.18 -11.25
N ARG A 430 -34.43 -5.79 -10.88
CA ARG A 430 -33.43 -6.61 -10.16
C ARG A 430 -32.13 -5.82 -9.96
N PHE A 431 -31.26 -6.34 -9.09
CA PHE A 431 -29.83 -6.01 -9.15
C PHE A 431 -29.10 -6.96 -10.09
N GLU A 432 -28.08 -6.43 -10.76
CA GLU A 432 -27.04 -7.20 -11.40
C GLU A 432 -25.71 -6.93 -10.69
N VAL A 433 -25.23 -7.93 -9.93
CA VAL A 433 -23.93 -7.84 -9.26
C VAL A 433 -22.88 -8.42 -10.19
N ARG A 434 -21.74 -7.77 -10.31
CA ARG A 434 -20.61 -8.22 -11.12
C ARG A 434 -19.33 -8.25 -10.30
N ARG A 435 -18.40 -9.14 -10.65
CA ARG A 435 -17.09 -9.26 -10.02
C ARG A 435 -15.98 -9.32 -11.05
N SER A 436 -14.93 -8.54 -10.80
CA SER A 436 -13.59 -8.72 -11.36
C SER A 436 -12.69 -9.44 -10.36
N SER A 437 -11.73 -10.24 -10.84
CA SER A 437 -10.82 -11.02 -9.99
C SER A 437 -9.39 -10.96 -10.52
N GLY A 438 -8.53 -10.19 -9.85
CA GLY A 438 -7.15 -9.94 -10.27
C GLY A 438 -7.05 -9.09 -11.53
N GLY A 439 -7.93 -8.10 -11.69
CA GLY A 439 -7.95 -7.18 -12.84
C GLY A 439 -8.54 -7.76 -14.14
N GLU A 440 -9.16 -8.94 -14.09
CA GLU A 440 -9.86 -9.55 -15.23
C GLU A 440 -11.20 -8.85 -15.52
N ASP A 441 -11.82 -9.13 -16.67
CA ASP A 441 -13.13 -8.58 -17.03
C ASP A 441 -14.22 -8.92 -15.98
N PHE A 442 -15.17 -8.00 -15.80
CA PHE A 442 -16.28 -8.19 -14.88
C PHE A 442 -17.21 -9.31 -15.35
N THR A 443 -17.53 -10.23 -14.44
CA THR A 443 -18.47 -11.33 -14.67
C THR A 443 -19.69 -11.20 -13.78
N SER A 444 -20.90 -11.41 -14.33
CA SER A 444 -22.14 -11.30 -13.55
C SER A 444 -22.28 -12.46 -12.57
N ILE A 445 -22.64 -12.11 -11.34
CA ILE A 445 -22.95 -13.01 -10.24
C ILE A 445 -24.46 -13.01 -10.05
N GLU A 446 -25.03 -14.20 -10.02
CA GLU A 446 -26.46 -14.36 -9.78
C GLU A 446 -26.77 -14.08 -8.30
N VAL A 447 -27.60 -13.06 -8.06
CA VAL A 447 -28.08 -12.69 -6.72
C VAL A 447 -29.60 -12.84 -6.67
N GLU A 448 -30.11 -13.47 -5.62
CA GLU A 448 -31.55 -13.70 -5.42
C GLU A 448 -32.28 -12.44 -4.93
N ILE A 449 -32.20 -11.32 -5.68
CA ILE A 449 -32.94 -10.09 -5.38
C ILE A 449 -33.56 -9.57 -6.68
N LYS A 450 -34.85 -9.86 -6.87
CA LYS A 450 -35.59 -9.54 -8.11
C LYS A 450 -36.47 -8.31 -8.01
N GLU A 451 -36.69 -7.76 -6.83
CA GLU A 451 -37.57 -6.59 -6.67
C GLU A 451 -37.06 -5.77 -5.48
N PRO A 452 -35.90 -5.11 -5.62
CA PRO A 452 -35.34 -4.38 -4.51
C PRO A 452 -36.13 -3.10 -4.24
N VAL A 453 -36.40 -2.89 -2.96
CA VAL A 453 -36.97 -1.68 -2.39
C VAL A 453 -35.85 -0.79 -1.81
N GLU A 454 -36.20 0.37 -1.28
CA GLU A 454 -35.27 1.13 -0.43
C GLU A 454 -34.80 0.28 0.77
N GLY A 455 -33.50 0.30 1.09
CA GLY A 455 -32.96 -0.44 2.24
C GLY A 455 -31.52 -0.93 2.07
N SER A 456 -31.09 -1.76 3.03
CA SER A 456 -29.76 -2.37 3.06
C SER A 456 -29.80 -3.80 2.52
N TYR A 457 -28.83 -4.11 1.67
CA TYR A 457 -28.65 -5.39 1.01
C TYR A 457 -27.29 -5.97 1.36
N MET A 458 -27.24 -7.30 1.41
CA MET A 458 -26.03 -8.04 1.67
C MET A 458 -25.99 -9.26 0.76
N PHE A 459 -24.88 -9.40 0.06
CA PHE A 459 -24.52 -10.58 -0.71
C PHE A 459 -23.23 -11.16 -0.15
N LEU A 460 -23.19 -12.48 0.04
CA LEU A 460 -21.97 -13.18 0.43
C LEU A 460 -21.48 -13.97 -0.79
N ASP A 461 -20.41 -13.50 -1.42
CA ASP A 461 -19.79 -14.21 -2.54
C ASP A 461 -18.98 -15.39 -2.00
N LYS A 462 -19.40 -16.59 -2.38
CA LYS A 462 -18.79 -17.85 -1.95
C LYS A 462 -17.95 -18.43 -3.06
N GLY A 463 -16.75 -18.91 -2.73
CA GLY A 463 -15.85 -19.50 -3.72
C GLY A 463 -15.10 -18.47 -4.56
N VAL A 464 -14.81 -17.33 -3.95
CA VAL A 464 -13.96 -16.28 -4.51
C VAL A 464 -12.54 -16.83 -4.71
N ALA A 465 -11.87 -16.44 -5.80
CA ALA A 465 -10.55 -16.97 -6.11
C ALA A 465 -9.52 -16.49 -5.07
N PRO A 466 -8.89 -17.39 -4.30
CA PRO A 466 -8.00 -17.04 -3.21
C PRO A 466 -6.71 -16.38 -3.70
N GLY A 467 -6.18 -15.43 -2.92
CA GLY A 467 -4.93 -14.74 -3.22
C GLY A 467 -5.03 -13.69 -4.33
N LYS A 468 -6.26 -13.34 -4.73
CA LYS A 468 -6.54 -12.31 -5.73
C LYS A 468 -7.25 -11.12 -5.10
N ASP A 469 -7.13 -9.98 -5.77
CA ASP A 469 -7.88 -8.77 -5.49
C ASP A 469 -9.23 -8.85 -6.19
N HIS A 470 -10.32 -8.60 -5.48
CA HIS A 470 -11.68 -8.68 -6.00
C HIS A 470 -12.38 -7.34 -5.92
N VAL A 471 -12.98 -6.96 -7.04
CA VAL A 471 -13.71 -5.71 -7.20
C VAL A 471 -15.13 -6.05 -7.59
N TYR A 472 -16.10 -5.42 -6.94
CA TYR A 472 -17.52 -5.68 -7.19
C TYR A 472 -18.19 -4.45 -7.78
N ARG A 473 -19.12 -4.68 -8.70
CA ARG A 473 -20.05 -3.66 -9.20
C ARG A 473 -21.49 -4.09 -8.93
N VAL A 474 -22.34 -3.13 -8.62
CA VAL A 474 -23.79 -3.35 -8.58
C VAL A 474 -24.43 -2.42 -9.60
N ALA A 475 -25.17 -3.03 -10.53
CA ALA A 475 -26.03 -2.33 -11.45
C ALA A 475 -27.51 -2.55 -11.05
N ILE A 476 -28.32 -1.54 -11.31
CA ILE A 476 -29.78 -1.62 -11.22
C ILE A 476 -30.31 -1.91 -12.61
N VAL A 477 -31.19 -2.89 -12.74
CA VAL A 477 -31.94 -3.11 -13.97
C VAL A 477 -33.38 -2.62 -13.75
N SER A 478 -33.85 -1.71 -14.59
CA SER A 478 -35.20 -1.15 -14.53
C SER A 478 -35.70 -0.88 -15.94
N ASP A 479 -36.92 -1.31 -16.25
CA ASP A 479 -37.57 -1.19 -17.57
C ASP A 479 -36.74 -1.79 -18.72
N GLY A 480 -35.93 -2.81 -18.41
CA GLY A 480 -35.03 -3.47 -19.37
C GLY A 480 -33.73 -2.72 -19.68
N SER A 481 -33.51 -1.56 -19.08
CA SER A 481 -32.25 -0.81 -19.11
C SER A 481 -31.39 -1.14 -17.89
N GLU A 482 -30.08 -1.15 -18.07
CA GLU A 482 -29.10 -1.35 -17.00
C GLU A 482 -28.47 -0.01 -16.63
N TYR A 483 -28.46 0.29 -15.34
CA TYR A 483 -27.84 1.48 -14.74
C TYR A 483 -26.68 1.00 -13.86
N LEU A 484 -25.46 1.19 -14.32
CA LEU A 484 -24.25 0.88 -13.53
C LEU A 484 -24.03 2.00 -12.53
N ILE A 485 -23.96 1.69 -11.24
CA ILE A 485 -23.99 2.77 -10.24
C ILE A 485 -22.68 2.88 -9.46
N PHE A 486 -22.04 1.77 -9.04
CA PHE A 486 -20.79 1.86 -8.26
C PHE A 486 -19.86 0.67 -8.41
N GLU A 487 -18.59 0.88 -8.05
CA GLU A 487 -17.51 -0.10 -7.93
C GLU A 487 -16.94 -0.06 -6.49
N THR A 488 -16.59 -1.20 -5.90
CA THR A 488 -15.92 -1.24 -4.59
C THR A 488 -14.42 -1.04 -4.73
N GLU A 489 -13.76 -0.62 -3.65
CA GLU A 489 -12.33 -0.89 -3.48
C GLU A 489 -12.01 -2.39 -3.63
N ALA A 490 -10.76 -2.67 -4.00
CA ALA A 490 -10.27 -4.03 -4.15
C ALA A 490 -10.18 -4.74 -2.79
N VAL A 491 -10.85 -5.91 -2.66
CA VAL A 491 -10.73 -6.78 -1.49
C VAL A 491 -9.84 -7.96 -1.82
N ARG A 492 -8.71 -8.06 -1.14
CA ARG A 492 -7.77 -9.17 -1.30
C ARG A 492 -8.21 -10.38 -0.47
N THR A 493 -8.43 -11.51 -1.13
CA THR A 493 -8.66 -12.78 -0.42
C THR A 493 -7.31 -13.42 -0.05
N PRO A 494 -7.21 -14.12 1.08
CA PRO A 494 -5.97 -14.80 1.46
C PRO A 494 -5.62 -15.90 0.46
N ALA A 495 -4.34 -16.01 0.12
CA ALA A 495 -3.85 -17.08 -0.74
C ALA A 495 -4.02 -18.43 -0.05
N VAL A 496 -4.46 -19.45 -0.80
CA VAL A 496 -4.54 -20.84 -0.31
C VAL A 496 -3.61 -21.72 -1.12
N GLU A 497 -3.05 -22.74 -0.49
CA GLU A 497 -2.20 -23.72 -1.17
C GLU A 497 -3.00 -24.91 -1.71
N LEU A 498 -2.51 -25.51 -2.80
CA LEU A 498 -3.01 -26.80 -3.27
C LEU A 498 -2.92 -27.85 -2.17
N THR A 499 -4.08 -28.23 -1.64
CA THR A 499 -4.16 -29.13 -0.49
C THR A 499 -5.11 -30.28 -0.80
N LEU A 500 -4.65 -31.52 -0.63
CA LEU A 500 -5.51 -32.70 -0.56
C LEU A 500 -5.66 -33.04 0.92
N TYR A 501 -6.87 -33.10 1.47
CA TYR A 501 -7.10 -33.40 2.89
C TYR A 501 -7.23 -34.90 3.15
N GLN A 502 -7.08 -35.29 4.42
CA GLN A 502 -7.39 -36.64 4.86
C GLN A 502 -8.89 -36.88 4.71
N ASN A 503 -9.27 -37.98 4.06
CA ASN A 503 -10.65 -38.38 3.93
C ASN A 503 -11.33 -38.51 5.30
N ARG A 504 -12.60 -38.13 5.41
CA ARG A 504 -13.37 -38.21 6.66
C ARG A 504 -14.69 -38.96 6.45
N PRO A 505 -15.00 -39.97 7.29
CA PRO A 505 -14.14 -40.54 8.33
C PRO A 505 -12.94 -41.33 7.76
N ASN A 506 -11.90 -41.61 8.57
CA ASN A 506 -10.84 -42.58 8.25
C ASN A 506 -10.37 -43.30 9.52
N PRO A 507 -10.57 -44.62 9.68
CA PRO A 507 -11.19 -45.53 8.73
C PRO A 507 -12.68 -45.24 8.48
N PHE A 508 -13.21 -45.64 7.32
CA PHE A 508 -14.61 -45.38 6.93
C PHE A 508 -15.40 -46.66 6.65
N ASN A 509 -16.73 -46.59 6.76
CA ASN A 509 -17.66 -47.69 6.46
C ASN A 509 -19.06 -47.18 6.05
N PRO A 510 -19.57 -47.45 4.83
CA PRO A 510 -18.82 -47.65 3.59
C PRO A 510 -18.56 -46.34 2.84
N ALA A 511 -18.95 -45.17 3.40
CA ALA A 511 -18.83 -43.88 2.75
C ALA A 511 -17.80 -42.98 3.45
N THR A 512 -17.07 -42.21 2.66
CA THR A 512 -16.16 -41.15 3.11
C THR A 512 -16.23 -39.97 2.16
N GLU A 513 -16.02 -38.78 2.70
CA GLU A 513 -15.79 -37.57 1.92
C GLU A 513 -14.28 -37.36 1.75
N ILE A 514 -13.85 -36.95 0.56
CA ILE A 514 -12.49 -36.53 0.24
C ILE A 514 -12.52 -35.06 -0.16
N SER A 515 -11.95 -34.19 0.67
CA SER A 515 -11.91 -32.75 0.42
C SER A 515 -10.55 -32.31 -0.12
N TYR A 516 -10.53 -31.30 -0.98
CA TYR A 516 -9.31 -30.69 -1.52
C TYR A 516 -9.50 -29.20 -1.85
N VAL A 517 -8.39 -28.45 -1.97
CA VAL A 517 -8.37 -27.03 -2.32
C VAL A 517 -7.55 -26.83 -3.58
N LEU A 518 -8.08 -26.04 -4.51
CA LEU A 518 -7.38 -25.62 -5.72
C LEU A 518 -7.01 -24.13 -5.59
N PRO A 519 -5.72 -23.77 -5.72
CA PRO A 519 -5.28 -22.38 -5.65
C PRO A 519 -5.57 -21.60 -6.95
N ALA A 520 -5.75 -22.31 -8.06
CA ALA A 520 -5.98 -21.73 -9.38
C ALA A 520 -6.90 -22.65 -10.19
N ALA A 521 -7.57 -22.09 -11.21
CA ALA A 521 -8.38 -22.86 -12.14
C ALA A 521 -7.51 -23.88 -12.88
N GLY A 522 -8.03 -25.09 -13.09
CA GLY A 522 -7.28 -26.12 -13.82
C GLY A 522 -8.01 -27.44 -13.98
N SER A 523 -7.42 -28.32 -14.79
CA SER A 523 -7.88 -29.71 -14.92
C SER A 523 -7.57 -30.48 -13.65
N VAL A 524 -8.61 -31.10 -13.10
CA VAL A 524 -8.59 -31.90 -11.89
C VAL A 524 -8.94 -33.34 -12.23
N LEU A 525 -8.10 -34.25 -11.76
CA LEU A 525 -8.36 -35.68 -11.79
C LEU A 525 -8.19 -36.26 -10.38
N LEU A 526 -9.29 -36.67 -9.77
CA LEU A 526 -9.30 -37.36 -8.47
C LEU A 526 -9.66 -38.83 -8.67
N GLU A 527 -8.74 -39.71 -8.34
CA GLU A 527 -8.85 -41.15 -8.59
C GLU A 527 -8.50 -41.96 -7.35
N VAL A 528 -9.16 -43.10 -7.19
CA VAL A 528 -8.91 -44.08 -6.13
C VAL A 528 -8.15 -45.27 -6.71
N TYR A 529 -7.16 -45.77 -5.97
CA TYR A 529 -6.24 -46.85 -6.32
C TYR A 529 -6.18 -47.90 -5.20
N ASP A 530 -5.96 -49.15 -5.56
CA ASP A 530 -5.58 -50.19 -4.60
C ASP A 530 -4.07 -50.18 -4.30
N VAL A 531 -3.65 -51.06 -3.38
CA VAL A 531 -2.23 -51.22 -3.00
C VAL A 531 -1.31 -51.69 -4.14
N ALA A 532 -1.88 -52.27 -5.21
CA ALA A 532 -1.14 -52.68 -6.40
C ALA A 532 -1.04 -51.55 -7.45
N GLY A 533 -1.57 -50.36 -7.15
CA GLY A 533 -1.60 -49.23 -8.07
C GLY A 533 -2.65 -49.36 -9.17
N ARG A 534 -3.60 -50.30 -9.06
CA ARG A 534 -4.71 -50.42 -10.01
C ARG A 534 -5.76 -49.37 -9.67
N ARG A 535 -6.19 -48.62 -10.69
CA ARG A 535 -7.29 -47.65 -10.53
C ARG A 535 -8.59 -48.39 -10.24
N ILE A 536 -9.21 -48.03 -9.13
CA ILE A 536 -10.48 -48.58 -8.66
C ILE A 536 -11.65 -47.74 -9.14
N LYS A 537 -11.53 -46.41 -9.04
CA LYS A 537 -12.61 -45.49 -9.42
C LYS A 537 -12.07 -44.09 -9.75
N THR A 538 -12.64 -43.44 -10.74
CA THR A 538 -12.50 -41.99 -10.93
C THR A 538 -13.63 -41.27 -10.21
N LEU A 539 -13.30 -40.31 -9.33
CA LEU A 539 -14.28 -39.53 -8.57
C LEU A 539 -14.55 -38.17 -9.22
N VAL A 540 -13.51 -37.54 -9.75
CA VAL A 540 -13.59 -36.24 -10.44
C VAL A 540 -12.67 -36.30 -11.66
N ASP A 541 -13.18 -35.87 -12.81
CA ASP A 541 -12.41 -35.66 -14.04
C ASP A 541 -13.01 -34.48 -14.79
N GLY A 542 -12.38 -33.32 -14.70
CA GLY A 542 -12.90 -32.09 -15.31
C GLY A 542 -12.09 -30.85 -14.98
N VAL A 543 -12.48 -29.71 -15.55
CA VAL A 543 -11.91 -28.40 -15.21
C VAL A 543 -12.72 -27.80 -14.06
N GLN A 544 -12.03 -27.32 -13.04
CA GLN A 544 -12.64 -26.68 -11.88
C GLN A 544 -12.03 -25.29 -11.66
N PRO A 545 -12.83 -24.27 -11.30
CA PRO A 545 -12.30 -22.98 -10.86
C PRO A 545 -11.47 -23.13 -9.56
N PRO A 546 -10.69 -22.12 -9.16
CA PRO A 546 -10.09 -22.14 -7.83
C PRO A 546 -11.17 -22.27 -6.75
N GLY A 547 -10.83 -22.89 -5.62
CA GLY A 547 -11.76 -23.08 -4.51
C GLY A 547 -11.63 -24.42 -3.80
N ARG A 548 -12.53 -24.66 -2.85
CA ARG A 548 -12.62 -25.91 -2.07
C ARG A 548 -13.65 -26.85 -2.67
N TYR A 549 -13.31 -28.13 -2.73
CA TYR A 549 -14.13 -29.17 -3.32
C TYR A 549 -14.19 -30.38 -2.41
N SER A 550 -15.27 -31.15 -2.52
CA SER A 550 -15.36 -32.48 -1.93
C SER A 550 -15.92 -33.50 -2.92
N ALA A 551 -15.50 -34.76 -2.74
CA ALA A 551 -15.99 -35.89 -3.50
C ALA A 551 -16.24 -37.08 -2.59
N ASP A 552 -17.42 -37.68 -2.72
CA ASP A 552 -17.80 -38.85 -1.94
C ASP A 552 -17.33 -40.15 -2.59
N TRP A 553 -16.83 -41.07 -1.77
CA TRP A 553 -16.59 -42.44 -2.18
C TRP A 553 -17.28 -43.45 -1.27
N THR A 554 -18.06 -44.34 -1.87
CA THR A 554 -18.90 -45.34 -1.18
C THR A 554 -18.32 -46.76 -1.17
N GLY A 555 -17.02 -46.90 -1.46
CA GLY A 555 -16.36 -48.22 -1.51
C GLY A 555 -16.80 -49.10 -2.70
N HIS A 556 -17.20 -48.47 -3.82
CA HIS A 556 -17.49 -49.16 -5.07
C HIS A 556 -16.44 -48.83 -6.13
N ASN A 557 -16.15 -49.79 -7.01
CA ASN A 557 -15.30 -49.59 -8.19
C ASN A 557 -16.09 -48.92 -9.34
N GLU A 558 -15.41 -48.73 -10.48
CA GLU A 558 -15.98 -48.14 -11.69
C GLU A 558 -17.22 -48.89 -12.23
N THR A 559 -17.29 -50.21 -12.04
CA THR A 559 -18.43 -51.04 -12.49
C THR A 559 -19.56 -51.12 -11.47
N GLY A 560 -19.51 -50.32 -10.39
CA GLY A 560 -20.50 -50.36 -9.30
C GLY A 560 -20.39 -51.57 -8.37
N GLY A 561 -19.35 -52.39 -8.52
CA GLY A 561 -19.06 -53.52 -7.63
C GLY A 561 -18.39 -53.07 -6.34
N ARG A 562 -18.73 -53.71 -5.22
CA ARG A 562 -18.11 -53.42 -3.92
C ARG A 562 -16.66 -53.90 -3.90
N VAL A 563 -15.76 -53.09 -3.34
CA VAL A 563 -14.37 -53.48 -3.10
C VAL A 563 -14.17 -54.05 -1.69
N ALA A 564 -13.10 -54.80 -1.47
CA ALA A 564 -12.81 -55.45 -0.19
C ALA A 564 -12.36 -54.44 0.88
N SER A 565 -12.54 -54.78 2.16
CA SER A 565 -11.92 -54.03 3.27
C SER A 565 -10.40 -54.02 3.10
N GLY A 566 -9.76 -52.88 3.37
CA GLY A 566 -8.33 -52.74 3.15
C GLY A 566 -7.84 -51.31 2.97
N VAL A 567 -6.57 -51.18 2.62
CA VAL A 567 -5.91 -49.91 2.35
C VAL A 567 -6.12 -49.52 0.89
N TYR A 568 -6.51 -48.26 0.68
CA TYR A 568 -6.62 -47.65 -0.64
C TYR A 568 -5.86 -46.33 -0.64
N PHE A 569 -5.51 -45.86 -1.83
CA PHE A 569 -4.90 -44.55 -2.04
C PHE A 569 -5.82 -43.72 -2.91
N TYR A 570 -5.96 -42.44 -2.61
CA TYR A 570 -6.60 -41.50 -3.52
C TYR A 570 -5.59 -40.45 -3.94
N ARG A 571 -5.67 -40.09 -5.22
CA ARG A 571 -4.69 -39.25 -5.89
C ARG A 571 -5.39 -38.11 -6.60
N LEU A 572 -5.03 -36.90 -6.23
CA LEU A 572 -5.44 -35.66 -6.88
C LEU A 572 -4.33 -35.21 -7.83
N ARG A 573 -4.64 -35.05 -9.11
CA ARG A 573 -3.74 -34.47 -10.10
C ARG A 573 -4.32 -33.15 -10.59
N THR A 574 -3.51 -32.10 -10.56
CA THR A 574 -3.82 -30.80 -11.16
C THR A 574 -2.58 -30.22 -11.84
N GLY A 575 -2.68 -29.93 -13.14
CA GLY A 575 -1.53 -29.50 -13.95
C GLY A 575 -0.33 -30.45 -13.81
N LYS A 576 0.79 -29.93 -13.28
CA LYS A 576 2.03 -30.69 -13.01
C LYS A 576 2.10 -31.28 -11.59
N LYS A 577 1.18 -30.95 -10.70
CA LYS A 577 1.19 -31.39 -9.29
C LYS A 577 0.35 -32.65 -9.09
N VAL A 578 0.85 -33.55 -8.25
CA VAL A 578 0.19 -34.81 -7.89
C VAL A 578 0.27 -34.97 -6.38
N LEU A 579 -0.88 -35.00 -5.70
CA LEU A 579 -1.01 -35.26 -4.27
C LEU A 579 -1.66 -36.62 -4.06
N THR A 580 -1.12 -37.43 -3.15
CA THR A 580 -1.66 -38.76 -2.84
C THR A 580 -1.82 -38.92 -1.33
N ARG A 581 -2.93 -39.51 -0.90
CA ARG A 581 -3.17 -39.88 0.50
C ARG A 581 -3.73 -41.28 0.63
N LYS A 582 -3.51 -41.86 1.81
CA LYS A 582 -3.96 -43.21 2.19
C LYS A 582 -5.30 -43.14 2.90
N MET A 583 -6.20 -44.07 2.61
CA MET A 583 -7.45 -44.29 3.35
C MET A 583 -7.64 -45.76 3.69
N VAL A 584 -8.43 -46.04 4.72
CA VAL A 584 -8.73 -47.40 5.19
C VAL A 584 -10.23 -47.63 5.15
N LEU A 585 -10.66 -48.57 4.31
CA LEU A 585 -12.03 -49.04 4.26
C LEU A 585 -12.20 -50.17 5.27
N LEU A 586 -13.06 -49.96 6.26
CA LEU A 586 -13.55 -51.00 7.16
C LEU A 586 -14.94 -51.42 6.70
N ARG A 587 -15.17 -52.72 6.68
CA ARG A 587 -16.49 -53.27 6.45
C ARG A 587 -16.67 -54.53 7.25
#